data_AF-A0A1T1D6J3-F1
#
_entry.id   AF-A0A1T1D6J3-F1
#
_cell.length_a   1.000
_cell.length_b   1.000
_cell.length_c   1.000
_cell.angle_alpha   90.00
_cell.angle_beta   90.00
_cell.angle_gamma   90.00
#
_symmetry.space_group_name_H-M   'P 1'
#
loop_
_entity.id
_entity.type
_entity.pdbx_description
1 polymer ?
#
loop_
_entity_poly.entity_id
_entity_poly.type
_entity_poly.pdbx_seq_one_letter_code
_entity_poly.pdbx_strand_id
1 'polypeptide(L)'
;VLLIYIPTSEVEKIIGNLQNGEAWIVTIRSANNVLLGESSVLAFADVRPSRQVLEAGQILASTVVEEDERSLEAVNRRLSLLLATARNQANRLGALNMQVTLDNEALTALVRSLMRRTDPQATLEAFSMQDSETGDPLSLGIRWLNQPLGNTSDSDHG
;
A
#
# COMPACT_ATOMS: atom_id res chain seq x y z
N VAL A 1 -19.36 16.34 23.05
CA VAL A 1 -18.09 16.54 22.32
C VAL A 1 -16.99 15.91 23.17
N LEU A 2 -16.24 14.95 22.63
CA LEU A 2 -15.11 14.34 23.33
C LEU A 2 -13.88 15.22 23.09
N LEU A 3 -13.22 15.67 24.14
CA LEU A 3 -12.00 16.47 24.05
C LEU A 3 -10.79 15.57 24.33
N ILE A 4 -9.82 15.58 23.41
CA ILE A 4 -8.53 14.92 23.59
C ILE A 4 -7.59 15.94 24.22
N TYR A 5 -7.05 15.60 25.40
CA TYR A 5 -6.07 16.44 26.09
C TYR A 5 -4.66 15.88 25.87
N ILE A 6 -3.81 16.67 25.22
CA ILE A 6 -2.38 16.40 25.06
C ILE A 6 -1.64 17.32 26.04
N PRO A 7 -0.89 16.78 27.02
CA PRO A 7 -0.11 17.60 27.94
C PRO A 7 0.92 18.47 27.22
N THR A 8 1.16 19.69 27.70
CA THR A 8 2.17 20.61 27.13
C THR A 8 3.56 19.97 27.07
N SER A 9 3.93 19.16 28.05
CA SER A 9 5.20 18.42 28.07
C SER A 9 5.34 17.40 26.94
N GLU A 10 4.24 16.82 26.45
CA GLU A 10 4.26 15.96 25.26
C GLU A 10 4.45 16.79 23.99
N VAL A 11 3.82 17.97 23.91
CA VAL A 11 4.02 18.92 22.80
C VAL A 11 5.46 19.43 22.74
N GLU A 12 6.06 19.74 23.90
CA GLU A 12 7.45 20.19 23.99
C GLU A 12 8.44 19.10 23.55
N LYS A 13 8.18 17.82 23.88
CA LYS A 13 8.98 16.69 23.37
C LYS A 13 8.89 16.58 21.85
N ILE A 14 7.70 16.77 21.26
CA ILE A 14 7.53 16.78 19.80
C ILE A 14 8.38 17.91 19.21
N ILE A 15 8.22 19.15 19.71
CA ILE A 15 8.96 20.31 19.22
C ILE A 15 10.47 20.11 19.34
N GLY A 16 10.96 19.51 20.44
CA GLY A 16 12.36 19.20 20.64
C GLY A 16 12.94 18.20 19.63
N ASN A 17 12.16 17.18 19.25
CA ASN A 17 12.61 16.16 18.29
C ASN A 17 12.55 16.63 16.83
N LEU A 18 11.63 17.54 16.47
CA LEU A 18 11.45 18.03 15.09
C LEU A 18 12.52 19.05 14.64
N GLN A 19 13.50 19.40 15.47
CA GLN A 19 14.44 20.52 15.23
C GLN A 19 15.46 20.28 14.11
N ASN A 20 15.61 19.04 13.65
CA ASN A 20 16.62 18.64 12.67
C ASN A 20 16.14 18.68 11.21
N GLY A 21 14.87 19.03 10.96
CA GLY A 21 14.32 19.19 9.60
C GLY A 21 14.05 17.89 8.83
N GLU A 22 14.21 16.74 9.50
CA GLU A 22 13.92 15.42 8.94
C GLU A 22 12.40 15.12 8.92
N ALA A 23 11.96 14.13 8.14
CA ALA A 23 10.58 13.68 8.16
C ALA A 23 10.33 12.83 9.41
N TRP A 24 9.26 13.14 10.16
CA TRP A 24 8.91 12.45 11.41
C TRP A 24 7.48 11.95 11.37
N ILE A 25 7.24 10.81 12.02
CA ILE A 25 5.92 10.26 12.25
C ILE A 25 5.49 10.55 13.68
N VAL A 26 4.37 11.25 13.82
CA VAL A 26 3.73 11.53 15.12
C VAL A 26 2.49 10.65 15.26
N THR A 27 2.48 9.78 16.27
CA THR A 27 1.33 8.92 16.59
C THR A 27 0.70 9.38 17.89
N ILE A 28 -0.57 9.78 17.87
CA ILE A 28 -1.32 10.15 19.07
C ILE A 28 -2.21 8.97 19.47
N ARG A 29 -2.02 8.43 20.68
CA ARG A 29 -2.83 7.31 21.22
C ARG A 29 -3.52 7.71 22.51
N SER A 30 -4.82 7.46 22.61
CA SER A 30 -5.55 7.61 23.87
C SER A 30 -5.17 6.53 24.88
N ALA A 31 -5.06 6.90 26.15
CA ALA A 31 -4.57 6.05 27.23
C ALA A 31 -5.43 4.81 27.53
N ASN A 32 -6.75 4.83 27.28
CA ASN A 32 -7.62 3.66 27.43
C ASN A 32 -9.06 3.92 26.91
N ASN A 33 -9.87 2.84 26.82
CA ASN A 33 -11.31 2.88 26.54
C ASN A 33 -12.06 3.82 27.49
N VAL A 34 -12.90 4.69 26.93
CA VAL A 34 -13.72 5.66 27.68
C VAL A 34 -14.85 4.93 28.41
N LEU A 35 -14.89 5.01 29.74
CA LEU A 35 -16.10 4.66 30.50
C LEU A 35 -17.15 5.76 30.26
N LEU A 36 -18.41 5.40 30.06
CA LEU A 36 -19.51 6.36 29.89
C LEU A 36 -19.52 7.35 31.07
N GLY A 37 -19.14 8.62 30.83
CA GLY A 37 -19.18 9.70 31.84
C GLY A 37 -17.94 10.60 31.93
N GLU A 38 -16.80 10.25 31.32
CA GLU A 38 -15.59 11.09 31.34
C GLU A 38 -15.57 12.19 30.25
N SER A 39 -15.24 13.42 30.66
CA SER A 39 -15.27 14.64 29.83
C SER A 39 -13.97 14.95 29.09
N SER A 40 -12.87 14.26 29.39
CA SER A 40 -11.57 14.43 28.72
C SER A 40 -10.76 13.14 28.71
N VAL A 41 -10.16 12.80 27.57
CA VAL A 41 -9.31 11.60 27.42
C VAL A 41 -7.86 12.03 27.31
N LEU A 42 -7.01 11.47 28.19
CA LEU A 42 -5.56 11.65 28.15
C LEU A 42 -4.99 10.92 26.93
N ALA A 43 -4.16 11.61 26.14
CA ALA A 43 -3.45 11.02 25.01
C ALA A 43 -1.93 11.15 25.17
N PHE A 44 -1.22 10.15 24.67
CA PHE A 44 0.23 10.10 24.58
C PHE A 44 0.67 10.30 23.14
N ALA A 45 1.74 11.05 22.93
CA ALA A 45 2.33 11.24 21.62
C ALA A 45 3.63 10.44 21.52
N ASP A 46 3.72 9.60 20.48
CA ASP A 46 4.94 8.90 20.12
C ASP A 46 5.52 9.53 18.84
N VAL A 47 6.82 9.81 18.85
CA VAL A 47 7.53 10.51 17.78
C VAL A 47 8.71 9.65 17.36
N ARG A 48 8.73 9.28 16.08
CA ARG A 48 9.80 8.45 15.51
C ARG A 48 10.22 8.96 14.14
N PRO A 49 11.52 8.84 13.76
CA PRO A 49 11.97 9.23 12.45
C PRO A 49 11.22 8.45 11.38
N SER A 50 10.90 9.11 10.26
CA SER A 50 10.53 8.41 9.05
C SER A 50 11.71 7.56 8.59
N ARG A 51 11.42 6.37 8.10
CA ARG A 51 12.42 5.48 7.50
C ARG A 51 11.89 4.91 6.21
N GLN A 52 12.81 4.56 5.31
CA GLN A 52 12.49 3.76 4.15
C GLN A 52 11.92 2.40 4.59
N VAL A 53 10.79 2.03 3.99
CA VAL A 53 10.04 0.80 4.27
C VAL A 53 9.91 -0.08 3.04
N LEU A 54 9.96 0.52 1.84
CA LEU A 54 9.92 -0.18 0.57
C LEU A 54 11.01 0.32 -0.38
N GLU A 55 11.49 -0.59 -1.22
CA GLU A 55 12.39 -0.30 -2.34
C GLU A 55 11.63 -0.38 -3.67
N ALA A 56 12.00 0.45 -4.63
CA ALA A 56 11.47 0.37 -6.00
C ALA A 56 11.68 -1.03 -6.59
N GLY A 57 10.63 -1.62 -7.14
CA GLY A 57 10.63 -2.96 -7.71
C GLY A 57 10.43 -4.10 -6.70
N GLN A 58 10.45 -3.82 -5.38
CA GLN A 58 10.25 -4.83 -4.35
C GLN A 58 8.90 -5.54 -4.50
N ILE A 59 8.91 -6.86 -4.55
CA ILE A 59 7.70 -7.69 -4.65
C ILE A 59 7.06 -7.81 -3.27
N LEU A 60 5.77 -7.49 -3.19
CA LEU A 60 5.01 -7.48 -1.93
C LEU A 60 4.03 -8.65 -1.84
N ALA A 61 3.54 -9.13 -2.96
CA ALA A 61 2.66 -10.28 -3.02
C ALA A 61 2.69 -10.90 -4.42
N SER A 62 2.37 -12.19 -4.50
CA SER A 62 2.13 -12.89 -5.75
C SER A 62 0.85 -13.72 -5.66
N THR A 63 0.22 -13.95 -6.79
CA THR A 63 -0.94 -14.84 -6.91
C THR A 63 -0.98 -15.49 -8.28
N VAL A 64 -1.68 -16.62 -8.39
CA VAL A 64 -1.97 -17.28 -9.65
C VAL A 64 -3.45 -17.11 -9.94
N VAL A 65 -3.76 -16.75 -11.18
CA VAL A 65 -5.11 -16.75 -11.74
C VAL A 65 -5.27 -18.03 -12.56
N GLU A 66 -6.14 -18.91 -12.11
CA GLU A 66 -6.34 -20.28 -12.64
C GLU A 66 -7.20 -20.28 -13.89
N GLU A 67 -7.18 -21.35 -14.69
CA GLU A 67 -7.79 -21.38 -16.04
C GLU A 67 -9.28 -21.05 -16.06
N ASP A 68 -10.01 -21.45 -15.03
CA ASP A 68 -11.44 -21.23 -14.84
C ASP A 68 -11.78 -19.78 -14.43
N GLU A 69 -10.77 -19.01 -14.02
CA GLU A 69 -10.92 -17.63 -13.55
C GLU A 69 -10.75 -16.61 -14.70
N ARG A 70 -11.67 -16.68 -15.67
CA ARG A 70 -11.68 -15.78 -16.85
C ARG A 70 -12.80 -14.74 -16.81
N SER A 71 -13.78 -14.91 -15.94
CA SER A 71 -14.83 -13.90 -15.77
C SER A 71 -14.26 -12.63 -15.15
N LEU A 72 -14.87 -11.48 -15.49
CA LEU A 72 -14.49 -10.19 -14.91
C LEU A 72 -14.52 -10.24 -13.37
N GLU A 73 -15.52 -10.91 -12.80
CA GLU A 73 -15.67 -11.07 -11.36
C GLU A 73 -14.53 -11.90 -10.76
N ALA A 74 -14.18 -13.03 -11.37
CA ALA A 74 -13.11 -13.89 -10.88
C ALA A 74 -11.73 -13.18 -10.94
N VAL A 75 -11.44 -12.50 -12.05
CA VAL A 75 -10.21 -11.70 -12.21
C VAL A 75 -10.15 -10.58 -11.17
N ASN A 76 -11.22 -9.81 -11.00
CA ASN A 76 -11.27 -8.73 -10.01
C ASN A 76 -11.10 -9.24 -8.58
N ARG A 77 -11.67 -10.41 -8.26
CA ARG A 77 -11.51 -11.05 -6.95
C ARG A 77 -10.04 -11.41 -6.68
N ARG A 78 -9.35 -11.99 -7.67
CA ARG A 78 -7.92 -12.32 -7.56
C ARG A 78 -7.04 -11.09 -7.40
N LEU A 79 -7.29 -10.05 -8.19
CA LEU A 79 -6.57 -8.77 -8.08
C LEU A 79 -6.81 -8.09 -6.72
N SER A 80 -8.05 -8.11 -6.23
CA SER A 80 -8.38 -7.56 -4.91
C SER A 80 -7.64 -8.29 -3.78
N LEU A 81 -7.55 -9.62 -3.87
CA LEU A 81 -6.80 -10.43 -2.90
C LEU A 81 -5.29 -10.16 -2.97
N LEU A 82 -4.73 -10.05 -4.18
CA LEU A 82 -3.33 -9.71 -4.40
C LEU A 82 -3.00 -8.35 -3.75
N LEU A 83 -3.81 -7.33 -4.01
CA LEU A 83 -3.63 -5.99 -3.45
C LEU A 83 -3.80 -5.96 -1.93
N ALA A 84 -4.77 -6.69 -1.40
CA ALA A 84 -4.95 -6.81 0.05
C ALA A 84 -3.72 -7.46 0.72
N THR A 85 -3.17 -8.50 0.09
CA THR A 85 -1.95 -9.18 0.56
C THR A 85 -0.74 -8.25 0.49
N ALA A 86 -0.56 -7.54 -0.62
CA ALA A 86 0.53 -6.57 -0.79
C ALA A 86 0.47 -5.46 0.26
N ARG A 87 -0.73 -4.92 0.53
CA ARG A 87 -0.93 -3.89 1.56
C ARG A 87 -0.62 -4.42 2.97
N ASN A 88 -1.04 -5.64 3.28
CA ASN A 88 -0.71 -6.29 4.55
C ASN A 88 0.81 -6.48 4.70
N GLN A 89 1.49 -6.84 3.61
CA GLN A 89 2.95 -6.97 3.61
C GLN A 89 3.64 -5.61 3.81
N ALA A 90 3.20 -4.56 3.11
CA ALA A 90 3.72 -3.20 3.30
C ALA A 90 3.53 -2.71 4.75
N ASN A 91 2.36 -2.96 5.36
CA ASN A 91 2.10 -2.67 6.77
C ASN A 91 3.08 -3.41 7.71
N ARG A 92 3.35 -4.69 7.45
CA ARG A 92 4.35 -5.47 8.22
C ARG A 92 5.77 -4.93 8.09
N LEU A 93 6.11 -4.37 6.93
CA LEU A 93 7.40 -3.72 6.69
C LEU A 93 7.50 -2.32 7.33
N GLY A 94 6.37 -1.79 7.79
CA GLY A 94 6.29 -0.57 8.59
C GLY A 94 5.68 0.63 7.89
N ALA A 95 5.11 0.48 6.69
CA ALA A 95 4.32 1.54 6.08
C ALA A 95 3.07 1.81 6.92
N LEU A 96 2.73 3.09 7.11
CA LEU A 96 1.57 3.50 7.94
C LEU A 96 0.45 4.12 7.11
N ASN A 97 0.80 4.78 6.00
CA ASN A 97 -0.19 5.30 5.07
C ASN A 97 -0.62 4.20 4.10
N MET A 98 -1.77 3.61 4.37
CA MET A 98 -2.32 2.47 3.63
C MET A 98 -3.15 2.85 2.40
N GLN A 99 -3.10 4.13 1.99
CA GLN A 99 -3.73 4.58 0.75
C GLN A 99 -2.93 4.03 -0.43
N VAL A 100 -3.60 3.27 -1.30
CA VAL A 100 -2.99 2.62 -2.47
C VAL A 100 -3.23 3.49 -3.70
N THR A 101 -2.16 3.77 -4.44
CA THR A 101 -2.20 4.38 -5.76
C THR A 101 -1.79 3.33 -6.80
N LEU A 102 -2.60 3.21 -7.84
CA LEU A 102 -2.39 2.30 -8.97
C LEU A 102 -2.53 3.09 -10.26
N ASP A 103 -1.84 2.66 -11.30
CA ASP A 103 -2.13 3.11 -12.66
C ASP A 103 -3.44 2.45 -13.14
N ASN A 104 -4.51 3.25 -13.22
CA ASN A 104 -5.83 2.80 -13.64
C ASN A 104 -5.86 2.31 -15.09
N GLU A 105 -5.06 2.91 -15.98
CA GLU A 105 -5.00 2.52 -17.39
C GLU A 105 -4.31 1.17 -17.53
N ALA A 106 -3.15 1.00 -16.87
CA ALA A 106 -2.42 -0.26 -16.83
C ALA A 106 -3.26 -1.39 -16.19
N LEU A 107 -3.98 -1.09 -15.11
CA LEU A 107 -4.88 -2.05 -14.45
C LEU A 107 -6.02 -2.48 -15.39
N THR A 108 -6.65 -1.53 -16.08
CA THR A 108 -7.74 -1.81 -17.02
C THR A 108 -7.24 -2.62 -18.23
N ALA A 109 -6.03 -2.35 -18.70
CA ALA A 109 -5.39 -3.17 -19.75
C ALA A 109 -5.10 -4.59 -19.24
N LEU A 110 -4.55 -4.74 -18.03
CA LEU A 110 -4.26 -6.02 -17.40
C LEU A 110 -5.53 -6.88 -17.25
N VAL A 111 -6.62 -6.32 -16.71
CA VAL A 111 -7.90 -7.04 -16.57
C VAL A 111 -8.39 -7.56 -17.92
N ARG A 112 -8.37 -6.71 -18.95
CA ARG A 112 -8.78 -7.09 -20.31
C ARG A 112 -7.89 -8.19 -20.89
N SER A 113 -6.59 -8.14 -20.65
CA SER A 113 -5.64 -9.18 -21.10
C SER A 113 -5.84 -10.50 -20.36
N LEU A 114 -6.08 -10.46 -19.04
CA LEU A 114 -6.34 -11.66 -18.23
C LEU A 114 -7.63 -12.37 -18.66
N MET A 115 -8.69 -11.62 -18.99
CA MET A 115 -9.95 -12.22 -19.48
C MET A 115 -9.80 -12.90 -20.84
N ARG A 116 -8.89 -12.40 -21.70
CA ARG A 116 -8.63 -12.93 -23.05
C ARG A 116 -7.45 -13.89 -23.12
N ARG A 117 -6.84 -14.24 -21.99
CA ARG A 117 -5.65 -15.09 -21.98
C ARG A 117 -5.93 -16.43 -22.62
N THR A 118 -4.95 -16.91 -23.36
CA THR A 118 -4.90 -18.28 -23.89
C THR A 118 -4.18 -19.23 -22.95
N ASP A 119 -3.30 -18.71 -22.09
CA ASP A 119 -2.58 -19.49 -21.10
C ASP A 119 -3.54 -20.03 -20.01
N PRO A 120 -3.43 -21.31 -19.63
CA PRO A 120 -4.20 -21.86 -18.52
C PRO A 120 -3.95 -21.10 -17.20
N GLN A 121 -2.77 -20.54 -16.97
CA GLN A 121 -2.45 -19.84 -15.72
C GLN A 121 -1.77 -18.49 -15.94
N ALA A 122 -2.09 -17.52 -15.09
CA ALA A 122 -1.41 -16.24 -15.07
C ALA A 122 -0.84 -15.94 -13.69
N THR A 123 0.49 -15.93 -13.57
CA THR A 123 1.18 -15.51 -12.35
C THR A 123 1.31 -14.01 -12.32
N LEU A 124 0.71 -13.40 -11.30
CA LEU A 124 0.71 -11.97 -11.05
C LEU A 124 1.56 -11.63 -9.84
N GLU A 125 2.28 -10.51 -9.93
CA GLU A 125 3.01 -9.93 -8.82
C GLU A 125 2.59 -8.49 -8.60
N ALA A 126 2.37 -8.13 -7.34
CA ALA A 126 2.27 -6.75 -6.91
C ALA A 126 3.62 -6.30 -6.37
N PHE A 127 4.11 -5.14 -6.83
CA PHE A 127 5.42 -4.61 -6.50
C PHE A 127 5.36 -3.11 -6.21
N SER A 128 6.34 -2.58 -5.48
CA SER A 128 6.47 -1.14 -5.25
C SER A 128 6.97 -0.43 -6.51
N MET A 129 6.32 0.65 -6.95
CA MET A 129 6.77 1.39 -8.14
C MET A 129 7.95 2.33 -7.85
N GLN A 130 8.16 2.67 -6.59
CA GLN A 130 9.18 3.61 -6.14
C GLN A 130 9.64 3.25 -4.74
N ASP A 131 10.72 3.90 -4.29
CA ASP A 131 11.07 3.91 -2.88
C ASP A 131 9.96 4.61 -2.09
N SER A 132 9.71 4.11 -0.89
CA SER A 132 8.66 4.63 -0.01
C SER A 132 9.15 4.71 1.42
N GLU A 133 8.84 5.81 2.07
CA GLU A 133 9.03 5.97 3.49
C GLU A 133 7.76 5.63 4.28
N THR A 134 7.90 5.63 5.60
CA THR A 134 6.89 5.18 6.57
C THR A 134 5.54 5.90 6.41
N GLY A 135 5.55 7.18 6.05
CA GLY A 135 4.35 8.01 5.88
C GLY A 135 3.80 8.12 4.46
N ASP A 136 4.54 7.61 3.47
CA ASP A 136 4.20 7.78 2.06
C ASP A 136 3.04 6.85 1.64
N PRO A 137 2.19 7.28 0.68
CA PRO A 137 1.17 6.41 0.11
C PRO A 137 1.81 5.23 -0.64
N LEU A 138 1.10 4.11 -0.70
CA LEU A 138 1.57 2.90 -1.37
C LEU A 138 1.38 3.01 -2.89
N SER A 139 2.44 3.37 -3.61
CA SER A 139 2.47 3.35 -5.08
C SER A 139 2.79 1.93 -5.57
N LEU A 140 1.75 1.21 -6.00
CA LEU A 140 1.85 -0.20 -6.38
C LEU A 140 1.73 -0.39 -7.89
N GLY A 141 2.51 -1.33 -8.43
CA GLY A 141 2.39 -1.85 -9.77
C GLY A 141 1.93 -3.30 -9.74
N ILE A 142 1.28 -3.76 -10.80
CA ILE A 142 0.96 -5.18 -11.01
C ILE A 142 1.57 -5.62 -12.34
N ARG A 143 2.33 -6.71 -12.34
CA ARG A 143 2.88 -7.33 -13.55
C ARG A 143 2.46 -8.79 -13.67
N TRP A 144 2.35 -9.25 -14.90
CA TRP A 144 2.16 -10.66 -15.24
C TRP A 144 3.50 -11.23 -15.69
N LEU A 145 4.07 -12.18 -14.93
CA LEU A 145 5.44 -12.68 -15.17
C LEU A 145 5.59 -13.50 -16.45
N ASN A 146 4.61 -14.36 -16.71
CA ASN A 146 4.61 -15.26 -17.85
C ASN A 146 3.58 -14.80 -18.88
N GLN A 147 3.53 -13.50 -19.19
CA GLN A 147 2.63 -13.04 -20.24
C GLN A 147 3.06 -13.73 -21.54
N PRO A 148 2.22 -14.59 -22.16
CA PRO A 148 2.57 -15.18 -23.44
C PRO A 148 2.83 -14.01 -24.40
N LEU A 149 3.98 -14.06 -25.08
CA LEU A 149 4.40 -13.07 -26.08
C LEU A 149 3.30 -12.98 -27.14
N GLY A 150 2.37 -12.04 -26.97
CA GLY A 150 1.46 -11.64 -28.02
C GLY A 150 2.28 -10.81 -28.99
N ASN A 151 2.61 -11.41 -30.13
CA ASN A 151 3.33 -10.84 -31.27
C ASN A 151 3.46 -9.30 -31.22
N THR A 152 4.65 -8.82 -30.87
CA THR A 152 5.09 -7.50 -31.29
C THR A 152 5.26 -7.55 -32.81
N SER A 153 4.17 -7.43 -33.55
CA SER A 153 4.23 -7.18 -34.99
C SER A 153 4.78 -5.78 -35.20
N ASP A 154 5.90 -5.74 -35.91
CA ASP A 154 6.44 -4.66 -36.75
C ASP A 154 6.09 -3.21 -36.40
N SER A 155 7.14 -2.50 -36.00
CA SER A 155 7.37 -1.16 -36.52
C SER A 155 8.88 -0.91 -36.60
N ASP A 156 9.53 -1.68 -37.47
CA ASP A 156 10.71 -1.20 -38.21
C ASP A 156 10.16 -0.47 -39.45
N HIS A 157 9.97 0.85 -39.36
CA HIS A 157 9.82 1.73 -40.52
C HIS A 157 10.27 3.14 -40.11
N GLY A 158 11.44 3.54 -40.61
CA GLY A 158 11.97 4.90 -40.53
C GLY A 158 13.48 4.97 -40.61
#